data_AF-A0A920RTJ6-F1
#
_entry.id   AF-A0A920RTJ6-F1
#
_cell.length_a   1.000
_cell.length_b   1.000
_cell.length_c   1.000
_cell.angle_alpha   90.00
_cell.angle_beta   90.00
_cell.angle_gamma   90.00
#
_symmetry.space_group_name_H-M   'P 1'
#
loop_
_entity.id
_entity.type
_entity.pdbx_description
1 polymer ?
#
loop_
_entity_poly.entity_id
_entity_poly.type
_entity_poly.pdbx_seq_one_letter_code
_entity_poly.pdbx_strand_id
1 'polypeptide(L)'
;MDEMKFDMCGAASVIGTLQVMAELKVPLNVVGMVASAENMPGSKATKPGDVVKTMSGLTVEVLNTDAEGRLVLADALTYVKRF
;
A
#
# COMPACT_ATOMS: atom_id res chain seq x y z
N MET A 1 -13.16 3.31 -15.67
CA MET A 1 -11.78 3.41 -15.13
C MET A 1 -11.60 4.70 -14.33
N ASP A 2 -12.39 5.74 -14.59
CA ASP A 2 -12.54 6.95 -13.78
C ASP A 2 -12.76 6.70 -12.27
N GLU A 3 -13.37 5.57 -11.89
CA GLU A 3 -13.55 5.17 -10.50
C GLU A 3 -12.28 4.61 -9.83
N MET A 4 -11.22 4.28 -10.57
CA MET A 4 -9.95 3.80 -9.98
C MET A 4 -9.24 4.88 -9.14
N LYS A 5 -9.71 6.14 -9.20
CA LYS A 5 -9.38 7.16 -8.20
C LYS A 5 -9.73 6.75 -6.76
N PHE A 6 -10.63 5.78 -6.58
CA PHE A 6 -11.01 5.20 -5.30
C PHE A 6 -10.09 4.05 -4.85
N ASP A 7 -9.08 3.68 -5.63
CA ASP A 7 -8.12 2.62 -5.26
C ASP A 7 -7.23 3.01 -4.05
N MET A 8 -7.35 4.25 -3.58
CA MET A 8 -6.74 4.77 -2.36
C MET A 8 -7.72 4.85 -1.16
N CYS A 9 -8.96 4.35 -1.28
CA CYS A 9 -9.97 4.45 -0.22
C CYS A 9 -9.54 3.77 1.10
N GLY A 10 -8.72 2.71 1.02
CA GLY A 10 -8.11 2.09 2.21
C GLY A 10 -7.21 3.08 2.97
N ALA A 11 -6.35 3.81 2.24
CA ALA A 11 -5.51 4.85 2.82
C ALA A 11 -6.33 6.03 3.37
N ALA A 12 -7.36 6.46 2.62
CA ALA A 12 -8.28 7.51 3.07
C ALA A 12 -8.97 7.13 4.40
N SER A 13 -9.38 5.87 4.54
CA SER A 13 -10.00 5.36 5.77
C SER A 13 -9.04 5.36 6.95
N VAL A 14 -7.77 4.99 6.74
CA VAL A 14 -6.72 5.05 7.78
C VAL A 14 -6.51 6.49 8.24
N ILE A 15 -6.35 7.42 7.31
CA ILE A 15 -6.13 8.84 7.61
C ILE A 15 -7.33 9.42 8.38
N GLY A 16 -8.56 9.18 7.89
CA GLY A 16 -9.78 9.65 8.56
C GLY A 16 -9.94 9.07 9.97
N THR A 17 -9.59 7.79 10.16
CA THR A 17 -9.60 7.17 11.48
C THR A 17 -8.62 7.85 12.43
N LEU A 18 -7.37 8.06 12.00
CA LEU A 18 -6.36 8.75 12.82
C LEU A 18 -6.77 10.18 13.16
N GLN A 19 -7.38 10.91 12.22
CA GLN A 19 -7.91 12.24 12.45
C GLN A 19 -8.94 12.23 13.59
N VAL A 20 -9.95 11.35 13.51
CA VAL A 20 -10.98 11.23 14.54
C VAL A 20 -10.37 10.83 15.89
N MET A 21 -9.39 9.91 15.91
CA MET A 21 -8.71 9.51 17.14
C MET A 21 -7.95 10.67 17.80
N ALA A 22 -7.32 11.52 16.99
CA ALA A 22 -6.62 12.72 17.47
C ALA A 22 -7.60 13.76 18.03
N GLU A 23 -8.71 14.01 17.33
CA GLU A 23 -9.78 14.93 17.77
C GLU A 23 -10.41 14.49 19.10
N LEU A 24 -10.64 13.19 19.26
CA LEU A 24 -11.16 12.59 20.49
C LEU A 24 -10.12 12.46 21.62
N LYS A 25 -8.84 12.78 21.35
CA LYS A 25 -7.72 12.63 22.29
C LYS A 25 -7.67 11.24 22.92
N VAL A 26 -7.83 10.20 22.09
CA VAL A 26 -7.77 8.82 22.55
C VAL A 26 -6.42 8.58 23.25
N PRO A 27 -6.38 8.07 24.49
CA PRO A 27 -5.15 7.91 25.25
C PRO A 27 -4.38 6.64 24.83
N LEU A 28 -4.15 6.47 23.54
CA LEU A 28 -3.42 5.35 22.94
C LEU A 28 -2.35 5.87 21.97
N ASN A 29 -1.21 5.20 21.94
CA ASN A 29 -0.22 5.42 20.88
C ASN A 29 -0.64 4.59 19.66
N VAL A 30 -0.90 5.25 18.54
CA VAL A 30 -1.32 4.60 17.29
C VAL A 30 -0.44 5.04 16.14
N VAL A 31 0.02 4.07 15.36
CA VAL A 31 0.75 4.29 14.11
C VAL A 31 -0.15 3.88 12.95
N GLY A 32 -0.47 4.82 12.06
CA GLY A 32 -1.08 4.51 10.77
C GLY A 32 -0.04 4.47 9.67
N MET A 33 -0.20 3.53 8.74
CA MET A 33 0.66 3.37 7.57
C MET A 33 -0.18 3.55 6.32
N VAL A 34 0.30 4.38 5.39
CA VAL A 34 -0.27 4.57 4.07
C VAL A 34 0.81 4.22 3.06
N ALA A 35 0.51 3.24 2.22
CA ALA A 35 1.37 2.84 1.13
C ALA A 35 0.67 3.25 -0.18
N SER A 36 1.19 4.30 -0.82
CA SER A 36 0.57 4.95 -1.97
C SER A 36 1.45 4.84 -3.21
N ALA A 37 0.86 4.47 -4.33
CA ALA A 37 1.48 4.46 -5.65
C ALA A 37 0.42 4.71 -6.73
N GLU A 38 0.85 5.10 -7.92
CA GLU A 38 0.02 5.04 -9.13
C GLU A 38 0.43 3.81 -9.94
N ASN A 39 -0.55 3.13 -10.56
CA ASN A 39 -0.31 2.02 -11.47
C ASN A 39 -0.56 2.46 -12.92
N MET A 40 0.52 2.66 -13.68
CA MET A 40 0.44 3.23 -15.04
C MET A 40 1.22 2.38 -16.04
N PRO A 41 0.70 2.19 -17.27
CA PRO A 41 1.47 1.60 -18.36
C PRO A 41 2.57 2.56 -18.83
N GLY A 42 3.71 2.01 -19.23
CA GLY A 42 4.83 2.79 -19.76
C GLY A 42 6.02 1.90 -20.09
N SER A 43 7.03 2.46 -20.77
CA SER A 43 8.24 1.72 -21.17
C SER A 43 9.07 1.18 -20.00
N LYS A 44 8.82 1.69 -18.79
CA LYS A 44 9.47 1.29 -17.54
C LYS A 44 8.48 0.67 -16.54
N ALA A 45 7.25 0.37 -16.95
CA ALA A 45 6.26 -0.25 -16.09
C ALA A 45 6.64 -1.69 -15.77
N THR A 46 6.11 -2.20 -14.65
CA THR A 46 6.16 -3.62 -14.30
C THR A 46 5.55 -4.45 -15.41
N LYS A 47 6.13 -5.61 -15.71
CA LYS A 47 5.66 -6.52 -16.74
C LYS A 47 5.18 -7.83 -16.13
N PRO A 48 4.16 -8.49 -16.72
CA PRO A 48 3.87 -9.88 -16.40
C PRO A 48 5.12 -10.76 -16.54
N GLY A 49 5.42 -11.56 -15.51
CA GLY A 49 6.61 -12.40 -15.40
C GLY A 49 7.82 -11.71 -14.75
N ASP A 50 7.78 -10.41 -14.44
CA ASP A 50 8.82 -9.78 -13.63
C ASP A 50 8.83 -10.43 -12.23
N VAL A 51 10.03 -10.72 -11.72
CA VAL A 51 10.24 -11.22 -10.34
C VAL A 51 10.84 -10.10 -9.51
N VAL A 52 10.10 -9.65 -8.50
CA VAL A 52 10.53 -8.60 -7.58
C VAL A 52 10.91 -9.19 -6.22
N LYS A 53 11.87 -8.56 -5.55
CA LYS A 53 12.25 -8.91 -4.17
C LYS A 53 11.56 -7.96 -3.19
N THR A 54 10.78 -8.49 -2.27
CA THR A 54 10.10 -7.73 -1.23
C THR A 54 11.08 -7.30 -0.13
N MET A 55 10.66 -6.35 0.71
CA MET A 55 11.39 -5.91 1.90
C MET A 55 11.64 -7.07 2.88
N SER A 56 10.75 -8.07 2.94
CA SER A 56 10.95 -9.27 3.78
C SER A 56 12.00 -10.24 3.22
N GLY A 57 12.54 -9.98 2.02
CA GLY A 57 13.54 -10.80 1.35
C GLY A 57 12.96 -11.91 0.48
N LEU A 58 11.64 -12.09 0.47
CA LEU A 58 10.95 -13.03 -0.42
C LEU A 58 10.93 -12.51 -1.86
N THR A 59 10.77 -13.42 -2.82
CA THR A 59 10.58 -13.08 -4.23
C THR A 59 9.14 -13.32 -4.65
N VAL A 60 8.59 -12.42 -5.46
CA VAL A 60 7.22 -12.51 -5.99
C VAL A 60 7.27 -12.40 -7.51
N GLU A 61 6.72 -13.40 -8.20
CA GLU A 61 6.46 -13.33 -9.63
C GLU A 61 5.16 -12.55 -9.87
N VAL A 62 5.23 -11.49 -10.66
CA VAL A 62 4.09 -10.66 -11.01
C VAL A 62 3.40 -11.24 -12.24
N LEU A 63 2.38 -12.07 -12.05
CA LEU A 63 1.61 -12.62 -13.18
C LEU A 63 0.60 -11.62 -13.77
N ASN A 64 0.09 -10.71 -12.95
CA ASN A 64 -0.82 -9.64 -13.36
C ASN A 64 -0.41 -8.35 -12.66
N THR A 65 -0.15 -7.30 -13.44
CA THR A 65 0.29 -5.99 -12.93
C THR A 65 -0.83 -5.17 -12.31
N ASP A 66 -2.09 -5.56 -12.54
CA ASP A 66 -3.31 -4.99 -11.90
C ASP A 66 -3.60 -5.64 -10.53
N ALA A 67 -2.69 -6.50 -10.07
CA ALA A 67 -2.68 -7.01 -8.70
C ALA A 67 -1.63 -6.27 -7.86
N GLU A 68 -1.37 -4.99 -8.14
CA GLU A 68 -0.29 -4.19 -7.54
C GLU A 68 -0.51 -3.88 -6.05
N GLY A 69 -1.76 -3.72 -5.60
CA GLY A 69 -2.06 -3.34 -4.22
C GLY A 69 -1.42 -4.29 -3.19
N ARG A 70 -1.38 -5.60 -3.49
CA ARG A 70 -0.73 -6.58 -2.60
C ARG A 70 0.80 -6.46 -2.59
N LEU A 71 1.42 -5.98 -3.66
CA LEU A 71 2.87 -5.76 -3.74
C LEU A 71 3.28 -4.59 -2.85
N VAL A 72 2.54 -3.48 -2.96
CA VAL A 72 2.74 -2.28 -2.14
C VAL A 72 2.49 -2.60 -0.65
N LEU A 73 1.44 -3.39 -0.34
CA LEU A 73 1.14 -3.81 1.02
C LEU A 73 2.15 -4.80 1.61
N ALA A 74 2.76 -5.69 0.80
CA ALA A 74 3.75 -6.65 1.30
C ALA A 74 4.93 -5.94 1.99
N ASP A 75 5.41 -4.84 1.39
CA ASP A 75 6.50 -4.05 1.93
C ASP A 75 6.03 -3.16 3.09
N ALA A 76 4.83 -2.57 2.98
CA ALA A 76 4.26 -1.79 4.08
C ALA A 76 4.08 -2.63 5.36
N LEU A 77 3.54 -3.84 5.24
CA LEU A 77 3.35 -4.79 6.35
C LEU A 77 4.69 -5.27 6.92
N THR A 78 5.73 -5.37 6.10
CA THR A 78 7.08 -5.68 6.59
C THR A 78 7.65 -4.48 7.34
N TYR A 79 7.48 -3.27 6.81
CA TYR A 79 7.99 -2.03 7.40
C TYR A 79 7.43 -1.81 8.80
N VAL A 80 6.11 -1.97 9.00
CA VAL A 80 5.44 -1.64 10.28
C VAL A 80 5.84 -2.52 11.45
N LYS A 81 6.43 -3.71 11.20
CA LYS A 81 6.96 -4.60 12.26
C LYS A 81 8.10 -3.99 13.09
N ARG A 82 8.64 -2.84 12.67
CA ARG A 82 9.69 -2.12 13.40
C ARG A 82 9.18 -1.33 14.62
N PHE A 83 7.87 -1.09 14.68
CA PHE A 83 7.19 -0.35 15.75
C PHE A 83 6.55 -1.35 16.71
#